data_AF-H0I482-F1
#
_entry.id   AF-H0I482-F1
#
_cell.length_a   1.000
_cell.length_b   1.000
_cell.length_c   1.000
_cell.angle_alpha   90.00
_cell.angle_beta   90.00
_cell.angle_gamma   90.00
#
_symmetry.space_group_name_H-M   'P 1'
#
loop_
_entity.id
_entity.type
_entity.pdbx_description
1 polymer ?
#
loop_
_entity_poly.entity_id
_entity_poly.type
_entity_poly.pdbx_seq_one_letter_code
_entity_poly.pdbx_strand_id
1 'polypeptide(L)'
;GTQPLPPKPWSGRGRPPSRVRRQAEHAPVSAKELAQALPEDAWHMVTWREGSKASLASRFAAVRVRPAHRDYWRSVPHAEEWFLIEWPDGEVEPTKYWLSTLPGKTKLAGLVDQAKMRWRIERDYQELKQEIGLGHYEGRGWRGFHHHATLAIAAYGFLVSERSLIPPSAPRLAPLLKPPALSEGYRPRGAAAAPRTPRRQLHRHHPD
;
A
#
# COMPACT_ATOMS: atom_id res chain seq x y z
N GLY A 1 -7.42 26.93 -6.90
CA GLY A 1 -6.06 27.41 -7.17
C GLY A 1 -5.72 27.15 -8.61
N THR A 2 -4.85 27.97 -9.20
CA THR A 2 -4.54 27.91 -10.63
C THR A 2 -3.19 27.22 -10.84
N GLN A 3 -3.03 26.52 -11.98
CA GLN A 3 -1.76 25.87 -12.32
C GLN A 3 -0.59 26.88 -12.32
N PRO A 4 0.59 26.53 -11.79
CA PRO A 4 1.73 27.44 -11.79
C PRO A 4 2.23 27.72 -13.22
N LEU A 5 2.81 28.90 -13.40
CA LEU A 5 3.35 29.34 -14.69
C LEU A 5 4.65 28.59 -15.03
N PRO A 6 4.95 28.38 -16.33
CA PRO A 6 6.22 27.83 -16.74
C PRO A 6 7.39 28.75 -16.36
N PRO A 7 8.64 28.22 -16.38
CA PRO A 7 9.84 29.03 -16.23
C PRO A 7 9.83 30.23 -17.19
N LYS A 8 10.44 31.35 -16.78
CA LYS A 8 10.57 32.52 -17.68
C LYS A 8 11.34 32.12 -18.94
N PRO A 9 11.09 32.75 -20.10
CA PRO A 9 12.02 32.68 -21.21
C PRO A 9 13.42 33.15 -20.78
N TRP A 10 14.47 32.49 -21.28
CA TRP A 10 15.84 32.87 -20.96
C TRP A 10 16.22 34.18 -21.67
N SER A 11 16.80 35.11 -20.93
CA SER A 11 17.21 36.43 -21.45
C SER A 11 18.55 36.42 -22.20
N GLY A 12 19.21 35.26 -22.33
CA GLY A 12 20.54 35.13 -22.94
C GLY A 12 21.70 35.46 -22.00
N ARG A 13 21.43 35.84 -20.74
CA ARG A 13 22.45 36.12 -19.73
C ARG A 13 22.26 35.27 -18.48
N GLY A 14 23.36 34.80 -17.91
CA GLY A 14 23.36 33.97 -16.69
C GLY A 14 22.70 32.61 -16.89
N ARG A 15 22.42 31.93 -15.77
CA ARG A 15 21.81 30.58 -15.78
C ARG A 15 20.36 30.63 -16.29
N PRO A 16 19.97 29.78 -17.27
CA PRO A 16 18.59 29.68 -17.69
C PRO A 16 17.63 29.39 -16.53
N PRO A 17 16.52 30.14 -16.40
CA PRO A 17 15.51 29.84 -15.40
C PRO A 17 14.86 28.50 -15.73
N SER A 18 14.81 27.61 -14.74
CA SER A 18 14.33 26.23 -14.92
C SER A 18 13.13 25.88 -14.06
N ARG A 19 12.65 26.78 -13.19
CA ARG A 19 11.61 26.48 -12.20
C ARG A 19 10.27 27.11 -12.56
N VAL A 20 9.19 26.41 -12.27
CA VAL A 20 7.82 26.94 -12.34
C VAL A 20 7.66 28.12 -11.38
N ARG A 21 6.70 28.98 -11.67
CA ARG A 21 6.50 30.24 -10.97
C ARG A 21 5.10 30.34 -10.40
N ARG A 22 5.01 30.87 -9.19
CA ARG A 22 3.76 31.30 -8.56
C ARG A 22 3.63 32.81 -8.74
N GLN A 23 2.43 33.26 -9.06
CA GLN A 23 2.00 34.66 -9.06
C GLN A 23 0.68 34.76 -8.28
N ALA A 24 0.18 35.95 -7.98
CA ALA A 24 -1.02 36.13 -7.17
C ALA A 24 -2.23 35.36 -7.77
N GLU A 25 -2.35 35.37 -9.09
CA GLU A 25 -3.41 34.69 -9.86
C GLU A 25 -3.13 33.17 -10.03
N HIS A 26 -1.88 32.75 -9.76
CA HIS A 26 -1.38 31.38 -9.88
C HIS A 26 -0.98 30.78 -8.52
N ALA A 27 -1.62 31.25 -7.46
CA ALA A 27 -1.38 30.77 -6.12
C ALA A 27 -2.08 29.41 -5.89
N PRO A 28 -1.42 28.49 -5.17
CA PRO A 28 -2.09 27.30 -4.68
C PRO A 28 -3.13 27.67 -3.62
N VAL A 29 -4.16 26.84 -3.49
CA VAL A 29 -5.15 26.93 -2.42
C VAL A 29 -4.89 25.85 -1.38
N SER A 30 -5.28 26.09 -0.14
CA SER A 30 -5.17 25.08 0.91
C SER A 30 -6.15 23.93 0.67
N ALA A 31 -5.84 22.76 1.23
CA ALA A 31 -6.70 21.58 1.19
C ALA A 31 -8.10 21.87 1.77
N LYS A 32 -8.15 22.64 2.86
CA LYS A 32 -9.39 23.04 3.55
C LYS A 32 -10.23 24.00 2.71
N GLU A 33 -9.63 25.07 2.17
CA GLU A 33 -10.33 26.02 1.29
C GLU A 33 -10.88 25.31 0.06
N LEU A 34 -10.10 24.42 -0.56
CA LEU A 34 -10.57 23.64 -1.70
C LEU A 34 -11.76 22.77 -1.33
N ALA A 35 -11.72 22.09 -0.19
CA ALA A 35 -12.82 21.25 0.27
C ALA A 35 -14.08 22.08 0.57
N GLN A 36 -13.96 23.23 1.22
CA GLN A 36 -15.08 24.12 1.54
C GLN A 36 -15.69 24.79 0.30
N ALA A 37 -14.93 24.92 -0.79
CA ALA A 37 -15.41 25.49 -2.05
C ALA A 37 -16.10 24.46 -2.97
N LEU A 38 -16.12 23.17 -2.62
CA LEU A 38 -16.81 22.17 -3.42
C LEU A 38 -18.33 22.33 -3.33
N PRO A 39 -19.06 22.17 -4.44
CA PRO A 39 -20.52 22.25 -4.44
C PRO A 39 -21.12 21.05 -3.67
N GLU A 40 -22.33 21.21 -3.15
CA GLU A 40 -22.99 20.19 -2.33
C GLU A 40 -23.18 18.85 -3.06
N ASP A 41 -23.41 18.89 -4.37
CA ASP A 41 -23.61 17.71 -5.22
C ASP A 41 -22.34 16.89 -5.45
N ALA A 42 -21.15 17.45 -5.18
CA ALA A 42 -19.88 16.72 -5.22
C ALA A 42 -19.70 15.78 -4.01
N TRP A 43 -20.53 15.93 -2.98
CA TRP A 43 -20.45 15.16 -1.74
C TRP A 43 -21.42 13.98 -1.75
N HIS A 44 -20.89 12.79 -1.49
CA HIS A 44 -21.67 11.57 -1.48
C HIS A 44 -21.46 10.78 -0.19
N MET A 45 -22.55 10.23 0.34
CA MET A 45 -22.47 9.24 1.41
C MET A 45 -21.93 7.93 0.85
N VAL A 46 -20.86 7.42 1.46
CA VAL A 46 -20.24 6.15 1.08
C VAL A 46 -20.13 5.26 2.31
N THR A 47 -20.68 4.05 2.20
CA THR A 47 -20.54 2.98 3.19
C THR A 47 -19.44 2.04 2.74
N TRP A 48 -18.45 1.75 3.60
CA TRP A 48 -17.30 0.91 3.22
C TRP A 48 -17.13 -0.36 4.05
N ARG A 49 -17.87 -0.53 5.16
CA ARG A 49 -17.85 -1.77 5.95
C ARG A 49 -19.03 -1.83 6.91
N GLU A 50 -19.51 -3.03 7.24
CA GLU A 50 -20.23 -3.25 8.49
C GLU A 50 -19.27 -3.22 9.69
N GLY A 51 -19.42 -2.24 10.57
CA GLY A 51 -18.76 -2.22 11.87
C GLY A 51 -19.47 -3.15 12.86
N SER A 52 -18.83 -3.40 14.01
CA SER A 52 -19.39 -4.27 15.07
C SER A 52 -20.69 -3.74 15.71
N LYS A 53 -21.04 -2.47 15.46
CA LYS A 53 -22.28 -1.83 15.96
C LYS A 53 -23.18 -1.27 14.85
N ALA A 54 -22.61 -0.81 13.73
CA ALA A 54 -23.35 -0.25 12.60
C ALA A 54 -22.48 -0.23 11.34
N SER A 55 -23.11 -0.08 10.17
CA SER A 55 -22.42 0.24 8.93
C SER A 55 -21.57 1.51 9.08
N LEU A 56 -20.28 1.40 8.79
CA LEU A 56 -19.34 2.52 8.73
C LEU A 56 -19.57 3.28 7.43
N ALA A 57 -20.21 4.43 7.57
CA ALA A 57 -20.51 5.36 6.49
C ALA A 57 -20.08 6.77 6.88
N SER A 58 -19.78 7.58 5.87
CA SER A 58 -19.39 8.98 6.01
C SER A 58 -19.56 9.66 4.66
N ARG A 59 -19.46 10.98 4.63
CA ARG A 59 -19.62 11.80 3.43
C ARG A 59 -18.25 12.13 2.86
N PHE A 60 -18.10 11.91 1.56
CA PHE A 60 -16.84 12.09 0.83
C PHE A 60 -17.04 12.89 -0.45
N ALA A 61 -15.98 13.59 -0.84
CA ALA A 61 -15.82 14.15 -2.18
C ALA A 61 -14.45 13.77 -2.72
N ALA A 62 -14.34 13.62 -4.04
CA ALA A 62 -13.07 13.36 -4.71
C ALA A 62 -12.91 14.21 -5.96
N VAL A 63 -11.77 14.89 -6.07
CA VAL A 63 -11.45 15.75 -7.22
C VAL A 63 -10.02 15.51 -7.69
N ARG A 64 -9.74 15.84 -8.96
CA ARG A 64 -8.39 15.77 -9.52
C ARG A 64 -7.64 17.06 -9.22
N VAL A 65 -6.48 16.97 -8.60
CA VAL A 65 -5.66 18.13 -8.21
C VAL A 65 -4.20 17.91 -8.57
N ARG A 66 -3.42 19.00 -8.59
CA ARG A 66 -1.96 18.93 -8.59
C ARG A 66 -1.46 19.36 -7.22
N PRO A 67 -0.75 18.49 -6.47
CA PRO A 67 -0.16 18.90 -5.21
C PRO A 67 0.78 20.08 -5.39
N ALA A 68 0.66 21.11 -4.57
CA ALA A 68 1.51 22.30 -4.66
C ALA A 68 2.78 22.20 -3.80
N HIS A 69 2.94 21.12 -3.01
CA HIS A 69 4.08 21.00 -2.11
C HIS A 69 5.41 21.05 -2.89
N ARG A 70 6.24 22.05 -2.56
CA ARG A 70 7.56 22.27 -3.17
C ARG A 70 7.55 22.34 -4.71
N ASP A 71 6.42 22.65 -5.32
CA ASP A 71 6.30 22.75 -6.78
C ASP A 71 7.26 23.81 -7.36
N TYR A 72 7.51 24.90 -6.64
CA TYR A 72 8.43 25.98 -6.97
C TYR A 72 9.91 25.57 -7.08
N TRP A 73 10.27 24.33 -6.71
CA TRP A 73 11.58 23.73 -7.00
C TRP A 73 11.62 22.90 -8.29
N ARG A 74 10.48 22.71 -8.96
CA ARG A 74 10.33 21.86 -10.15
C ARG A 74 10.31 22.67 -11.43
N SER A 75 10.72 22.03 -12.52
CA SER A 75 10.59 22.55 -13.89
C SER A 75 9.25 22.25 -14.54
N VAL A 76 8.61 21.15 -14.11
CA VAL A 76 7.32 20.69 -14.59
C VAL A 76 6.36 20.58 -13.40
N PRO A 77 5.10 21.03 -13.54
CA PRO A 77 4.07 20.82 -12.52
C PRO A 77 3.95 19.35 -12.13
N HIS A 78 3.53 19.07 -10.89
CA HIS A 78 3.20 17.72 -10.47
C HIS A 78 2.12 17.12 -11.38
N ALA A 79 2.13 15.80 -11.53
CA ALA A 79 1.04 15.09 -12.19
C ALA A 79 -0.25 15.30 -11.41
N GLU A 80 -1.39 15.14 -12.09
CA GLU A 80 -2.66 15.13 -11.39
C GLU A 80 -2.80 13.87 -10.54
N GLU A 81 -3.38 14.05 -9.36
CA GLU A 81 -3.67 13.03 -8.38
C GLU A 81 -5.11 13.20 -7.90
N TRP A 82 -5.68 12.12 -7.38
CA TRP A 82 -6.95 12.20 -6.67
C TRP A 82 -6.74 12.85 -5.32
N PHE A 83 -7.58 13.82 -5.00
CA PHE A 83 -7.73 14.39 -3.68
C PHE A 83 -9.08 13.94 -3.12
N LEU A 84 -9.01 13.00 -2.18
CA LEU A 84 -10.18 12.49 -1.47
C LEU A 84 -10.32 13.25 -0.15
N ILE A 85 -11.54 13.66 0.16
CA ILE A 85 -11.86 14.39 1.38
C ILE A 85 -12.95 13.63 2.12
N GLU A 86 -12.80 13.50 3.43
CA GLU A 86 -13.86 13.03 4.32
C GLU A 86 -14.39 14.21 5.14
N TRP A 87 -15.69 14.42 5.06
CA TRP A 87 -16.38 15.41 5.88
C TRP A 87 -17.61 14.76 6.52
N PRO A 88 -17.44 14.11 7.70
CA PRO A 88 -18.52 13.43 8.39
C PRO A 88 -19.68 14.38 8.69
N ASP A 89 -20.88 13.83 8.79
CA ASP A 89 -22.04 14.61 9.16
C ASP A 89 -21.94 15.13 10.60
N GLY A 90 -22.43 16.35 10.83
CA GLY A 90 -22.32 17.04 12.12
C GLY A 90 -20.96 17.68 12.43
N GLU A 91 -19.93 17.45 11.61
CA GLU A 91 -18.63 18.11 11.77
C GLU A 91 -18.62 19.51 11.13
N VAL A 92 -18.01 20.47 11.82
CA VAL A 92 -17.93 21.87 11.36
C VAL A 92 -16.98 22.03 10.16
N GLU A 93 -16.02 21.11 10.00
CA GLU A 93 -15.03 21.15 8.93
C GLU A 93 -14.62 19.74 8.46
N PRO A 94 -14.04 19.59 7.25
CA PRO A 94 -13.57 18.30 6.78
C PRO A 94 -12.43 17.78 7.65
N THR A 95 -12.53 16.51 8.05
CA THR A 95 -11.68 15.94 9.11
C THR A 95 -10.47 15.20 8.55
N LYS A 96 -10.54 14.69 7.32
CA LYS A 96 -9.44 13.93 6.71
C LYS A 96 -9.30 14.18 5.23
N TYR A 97 -8.06 14.02 4.77
CA TYR A 97 -7.63 14.27 3.40
C TYR A 97 -6.67 13.17 2.96
N TRP A 98 -6.79 12.72 1.71
CA TRP A 98 -5.86 11.77 1.10
C TRP A 98 -5.49 12.23 -0.31
N LEU A 99 -4.25 11.92 -0.70
CA LEU A 99 -3.81 11.95 -2.08
C LEU A 99 -3.64 10.54 -2.61
N SER A 100 -4.03 10.32 -3.87
CA SER A 100 -3.90 9.02 -4.52
C SER A 100 -3.51 9.13 -5.99
N THR A 101 -2.52 8.33 -6.37
CA THR A 101 -2.04 8.19 -7.75
C THR A 101 -2.85 7.16 -8.56
N LEU A 102 -3.97 6.67 -8.01
CA LEU A 102 -4.85 5.74 -8.72
C LEU A 102 -5.34 6.32 -10.06
N PRO A 103 -5.68 5.45 -11.04
CA PRO A 103 -6.13 5.90 -12.36
C PRO A 103 -7.26 6.93 -12.30
N GLY A 104 -7.28 7.89 -13.23
CA GLY A 104 -8.31 8.93 -13.29
C GLY A 104 -9.74 8.42 -13.55
N LYS A 105 -9.90 7.12 -13.81
CA LYS A 105 -11.21 6.44 -13.97
C LYS A 105 -11.66 5.70 -12.71
N THR A 106 -10.88 5.75 -11.62
CA THR A 106 -11.23 5.09 -10.36
C THR A 106 -12.48 5.74 -9.76
N LYS A 107 -13.46 4.90 -9.41
CA LYS A 107 -14.71 5.35 -8.78
C LYS A 107 -14.48 5.78 -7.33
N LEU A 108 -15.31 6.69 -6.82
CA LEU A 108 -15.26 7.18 -5.44
C LEU A 108 -15.22 6.04 -4.41
N ALA A 109 -16.09 5.03 -4.55
CA ALA A 109 -16.11 3.88 -3.64
C ALA A 109 -14.76 3.14 -3.58
N GLY A 110 -14.05 3.03 -4.71
CA GLY A 110 -12.71 2.44 -4.75
C GLY A 110 -11.66 3.31 -4.06
N LEU A 111 -11.76 4.65 -4.18
CA LEU A 111 -10.90 5.56 -3.44
C LEU A 111 -11.13 5.45 -1.92
N VAL A 112 -12.40 5.42 -1.50
CA VAL A 112 -12.79 5.28 -0.09
C VAL A 112 -12.33 3.93 0.47
N ASP A 113 -12.55 2.83 -0.25
CA ASP A 113 -12.09 1.50 0.17
C ASP A 113 -10.58 1.52 0.46
N GLN A 114 -9.77 2.00 -0.49
CA GLN A 114 -8.31 2.11 -0.34
C GLN A 114 -7.91 3.02 0.82
N ALA A 115 -8.54 4.19 0.98
CA ALA A 115 -8.27 5.11 2.09
C ALA A 115 -8.61 4.51 3.46
N LYS A 116 -9.63 3.65 3.52
CA LYS A 116 -10.12 3.02 4.76
C LYS A 116 -9.47 1.67 5.05
N MET A 117 -8.61 1.15 4.17
CA MET A 117 -7.82 -0.06 4.41
C MET A 117 -6.89 0.03 5.62
N ARG A 118 -6.57 1.24 6.14
CA ARG A 118 -5.73 1.40 7.36
C ARG A 118 -6.24 0.58 8.55
N TRP A 119 -7.56 0.47 8.71
CA TRP A 119 -8.14 -0.37 9.77
C TRP A 119 -7.78 -1.85 9.62
N ARG A 120 -7.69 -2.35 8.38
CA ARG A 120 -7.23 -3.71 8.10
C ARG A 120 -5.77 -3.86 8.51
N ILE A 121 -4.90 -2.89 8.15
CA ILE A 121 -3.50 -2.87 8.57
C ILE A 121 -3.36 -2.93 10.10
N GLU A 122 -4.14 -2.14 10.85
CA GLU A 122 -4.09 -2.16 12.31
C GLU A 122 -4.53 -3.50 12.91
N ARG A 123 -5.58 -4.09 12.34
CA ARG A 123 -6.03 -5.43 12.72
C ARG A 123 -4.97 -6.49 12.41
N ASP A 124 -4.39 -6.44 11.23
CA ASP A 124 -3.32 -7.34 10.79
C ASP A 124 -2.12 -7.23 11.74
N TYR A 125 -1.74 -6.01 12.16
CA TYR A 125 -0.70 -5.80 13.16
C TYR A 125 -1.06 -6.35 14.54
N GLN A 126 -2.33 -6.26 14.97
CA GLN A 126 -2.76 -6.87 16.23
C GLN A 126 -2.61 -8.39 16.18
N GLU A 127 -3.14 -9.04 15.13
CA GLU A 127 -3.03 -10.49 14.95
C GLU A 127 -1.56 -10.92 14.85
N LEU A 128 -0.76 -10.21 14.05
CA LEU A 128 0.66 -10.52 13.86
C LEU A 128 1.46 -10.41 15.17
N LYS A 129 1.15 -9.43 16.02
CA LYS A 129 1.84 -9.25 17.30
C LYS A 129 1.39 -10.23 18.37
N GLN A 130 0.08 -10.37 18.58
CA GLN A 130 -0.48 -11.12 19.70
C GLN A 130 -0.58 -12.61 19.41
N GLU A 131 -1.05 -12.99 18.22
CA GLU A 131 -1.37 -14.38 17.89
C GLU A 131 -0.20 -15.09 17.21
N ILE A 132 0.50 -14.40 16.31
CA ILE A 132 1.61 -14.99 15.52
C ILE A 132 2.97 -14.81 16.20
N GLY A 133 3.01 -13.98 17.25
CA GLY A 133 4.18 -13.82 18.10
C GLY A 133 5.29 -12.94 17.51
N LEU A 134 4.97 -12.00 16.63
CA LEU A 134 5.95 -10.98 16.20
C LEU A 134 6.52 -10.22 17.41
N GLY A 135 5.72 -10.06 18.48
CA GLY A 135 6.15 -9.42 19.73
C GLY A 135 6.98 -10.31 20.67
N HIS A 136 7.15 -11.61 20.38
CA HIS A 136 7.75 -12.60 21.29
C HIS A 136 9.26 -12.82 21.08
N TYR A 137 9.94 -11.93 20.36
CA TYR A 137 11.39 -12.05 20.19
C TYR A 137 12.13 -11.58 21.45
N GLU A 138 12.81 -12.50 22.13
CA GLU A 138 13.55 -12.22 23.38
C GLU A 138 15.08 -12.05 23.18
N GLY A 139 15.57 -12.20 21.95
CA GLY A 139 16.98 -12.03 21.64
C GLY A 139 17.40 -10.55 21.53
N ARG A 140 18.71 -10.30 21.42
CA ARG A 140 19.28 -8.94 21.36
C ARG A 140 19.95 -8.59 20.03
N GLY A 141 19.94 -9.52 19.08
CA GLY A 141 20.67 -9.38 17.82
C GLY A 141 19.75 -8.94 16.67
N TRP A 142 20.17 -7.92 15.92
CA TRP A 142 19.45 -7.46 14.73
C TRP A 142 19.16 -8.60 13.73
N ARG A 143 20.16 -9.44 13.49
CA ARG A 143 20.02 -10.62 12.61
C ARG A 143 18.97 -11.60 13.13
N GLY A 144 18.96 -11.86 14.44
CA GLY A 144 18.00 -12.76 15.07
C GLY A 144 16.58 -12.20 15.01
N PHE A 145 16.40 -10.91 15.30
CA PHE A 145 15.13 -10.21 15.16
C PHE A 145 14.62 -10.30 13.71
N HIS A 146 15.47 -10.05 12.72
CA HIS A 146 15.10 -10.15 11.31
C HIS A 146 14.62 -11.54 10.91
N HIS A 147 15.31 -12.60 11.33
CA HIS A 147 14.87 -13.96 11.05
C HIS A 147 13.51 -14.25 11.70
N HIS A 148 13.33 -13.85 12.96
CA HIS A 148 12.06 -13.99 13.67
C HIS A 148 10.91 -13.25 12.98
N ALA A 149 11.09 -11.96 12.69
CA ALA A 149 10.08 -11.14 12.04
C ALA A 149 9.71 -11.68 10.65
N THR A 150 10.70 -12.15 9.89
CA THR A 150 10.46 -12.75 8.56
C THR A 150 9.62 -14.03 8.66
N LEU A 151 9.94 -14.92 9.61
CA LEU A 151 9.18 -16.16 9.82
C LEU A 151 7.75 -15.87 10.32
N ALA A 152 7.58 -14.92 11.24
CA ALA A 152 6.26 -14.50 11.72
C ALA A 152 5.39 -13.92 10.58
N ILE A 153 5.96 -13.04 9.75
CA ILE A 153 5.26 -12.48 8.58
C ILE A 153 4.91 -13.58 7.56
N ALA A 154 5.82 -14.53 7.31
CA ALA A 154 5.55 -15.64 6.40
C ALA A 154 4.43 -16.56 6.91
N ALA A 155 4.43 -16.89 8.21
CA ALA A 155 3.38 -17.66 8.85
C ALA A 155 2.02 -16.94 8.78
N TYR A 156 2.01 -15.62 9.03
CA TYR A 156 0.81 -14.81 8.88
C TYR A 156 0.27 -14.82 7.44
N GLY A 157 1.15 -14.64 6.44
CA GLY A 157 0.77 -14.71 5.03
C GLY A 157 0.16 -16.06 4.63
N PHE A 158 0.69 -17.17 5.18
CA PHE A 158 0.11 -18.51 5.01
C PHE A 158 -1.31 -18.57 5.61
N LEU A 159 -1.51 -18.13 6.84
CA LEU A 159 -2.83 -18.16 7.50
C LEU A 159 -3.87 -17.29 6.81
N VAL A 160 -3.50 -16.09 6.35
CA VAL A 160 -4.39 -15.22 5.57
C VAL A 160 -4.76 -15.88 4.24
N SER A 161 -3.82 -16.58 3.60
CA SER A 161 -4.08 -17.32 2.36
C SER A 161 -5.08 -18.45 2.60
N GLU A 162 -4.88 -19.27 3.64
CA GLU A 162 -5.79 -20.35 4.03
C GLU A 162 -7.19 -19.81 4.38
N ARG A 163 -7.28 -18.72 5.15
CA ARG A 163 -8.56 -18.07 5.50
C ARG A 163 -9.29 -17.54 4.26
N SER A 164 -8.57 -17.11 3.23
CA SER A 164 -9.15 -16.63 1.97
C SER A 164 -9.74 -17.78 1.11
N LEU A 165 -9.31 -19.02 1.33
CA LEU A 165 -9.83 -20.21 0.63
C LEU A 165 -11.17 -20.71 1.21
N ILE A 166 -11.50 -20.31 2.43
CA ILE A 166 -12.73 -20.67 3.16
C ILE A 166 -13.43 -19.38 3.64
N PRO A 167 -14.03 -18.59 2.75
CA PRO A 167 -14.77 -17.41 3.15
C PRO A 167 -16.04 -17.81 3.92
N PRO A 168 -16.34 -17.21 5.08
CA PRO A 168 -17.56 -17.54 5.84
C PRO A 168 -18.86 -17.10 5.15
N SER A 169 -18.84 -16.22 4.13
CA SER A 169 -20.09 -15.67 3.53
C SER A 169 -20.01 -15.09 2.09
N ALA A 170 -19.02 -15.41 1.23
CA ALA A 170 -18.99 -14.91 -0.16
C ALA A 170 -18.30 -15.90 -1.13
N PRO A 171 -18.53 -15.83 -2.47
CA PRO A 171 -18.01 -16.82 -3.42
C PRO A 171 -16.49 -16.76 -3.49
N ARG A 172 -15.83 -17.92 -3.49
CA ARG A 172 -14.37 -18.10 -3.60
C ARG A 172 -13.78 -17.21 -4.69
N LEU A 173 -12.91 -16.28 -4.28
CA LEU A 173 -12.09 -15.47 -5.18
C LEU A 173 -10.62 -15.73 -4.85
N ALA A 174 -10.05 -16.82 -5.36
CA ALA A 174 -8.64 -16.87 -5.77
C ALA A 174 -8.30 -18.21 -6.44
N PRO A 175 -7.59 -18.19 -7.59
CA PRO A 175 -6.76 -19.32 -7.98
C PRO A 175 -5.59 -19.41 -7.01
N LEU A 176 -5.32 -20.63 -6.53
CA LEU A 176 -4.12 -20.97 -5.77
C LEU A 176 -2.89 -20.33 -6.42
N LEU A 177 -2.08 -19.60 -5.65
CA LEU A 177 -0.73 -19.24 -6.07
C LEU A 177 -0.06 -20.53 -6.52
N LYS A 178 0.19 -20.68 -7.84
CA LYS A 178 0.97 -21.82 -8.32
C LYS A 178 2.34 -21.71 -7.66
N PRO A 179 2.77 -22.70 -6.87
CA PRO A 179 4.12 -22.69 -6.33
C PRO A 179 5.08 -22.55 -7.53
N PRO A 180 6.11 -21.69 -7.44
CA PRO A 180 7.09 -21.56 -8.51
C PRO A 180 7.68 -22.95 -8.78
N ALA A 181 7.64 -23.38 -10.05
CA ALA A 181 8.24 -24.64 -10.44
C ALA A 181 9.73 -24.57 -10.09
N LEU A 182 10.16 -25.45 -9.18
CA LEU A 182 11.58 -25.63 -8.91
C LEU A 182 12.23 -26.15 -10.19
N SER A 183 13.32 -25.50 -10.63
CA SER A 183 14.08 -25.97 -11.79
C SER A 183 14.57 -27.40 -11.58
N GLU A 184 14.61 -28.20 -12.64
CA GLU A 184 15.21 -29.53 -12.62
C GLU A 184 16.69 -29.41 -12.18
N GLY A 185 16.97 -29.69 -10.90
CA GLY A 185 18.28 -29.46 -10.27
C GLY A 185 18.31 -28.45 -9.11
N TYR A 186 17.18 -27.88 -8.68
CA TYR A 186 17.15 -27.03 -7.47
C TYR A 186 17.62 -27.81 -6.25
N ARG A 187 18.67 -27.28 -5.59
CA ARG A 187 19.29 -27.88 -4.42
C ARG A 187 19.22 -26.90 -3.25
N PRO A 188 18.51 -27.24 -2.16
CA PRO A 188 18.45 -26.39 -0.97
C PRO A 188 19.85 -26.15 -0.39
N ARG A 189 20.10 -24.91 0.06
CA ARG A 189 21.35 -24.53 0.69
C ARG A 189 21.53 -25.34 1.99
N GLY A 190 22.54 -26.21 2.04
CA GLY A 190 22.80 -27.10 3.19
C GLY A 190 22.58 -28.60 2.92
N ALA A 191 22.04 -28.98 1.76
CA ALA A 191 21.93 -30.40 1.39
C ALA A 191 23.32 -31.04 1.19
N ALA A 192 23.57 -32.21 1.81
CA ALA A 192 24.83 -32.95 1.75
C ALA A 192 25.17 -33.40 0.31
N ALA A 193 26.39 -33.12 -0.17
CA ALA A 193 26.85 -33.56 -1.50
C ALA A 193 26.66 -35.08 -1.66
N ALA A 194 26.21 -35.53 -2.83
CA ALA A 194 26.21 -36.96 -3.12
C ALA A 194 27.63 -37.48 -2.88
N PRO A 195 27.82 -38.56 -2.10
CA PRO A 195 29.15 -39.02 -1.73
C PRO A 195 29.95 -39.34 -2.99
N ARG A 196 31.13 -38.72 -3.16
CA ARG A 196 32.06 -38.98 -4.29
C ARG A 196 32.84 -40.30 -4.12
N THR A 197 32.48 -41.13 -3.15
CA THR A 197 33.19 -42.36 -2.82
C THR A 197 32.36 -43.56 -3.26
N PRO A 198 32.88 -44.45 -4.14
CA PRO A 198 32.18 -45.68 -4.47
C PRO A 198 32.06 -46.54 -3.21
N ARG A 199 30.83 -46.88 -2.81
CA ARG A 199 30.62 -47.89 -1.76
C ARG A 199 31.10 -49.23 -2.30
N ARG A 200 32.06 -49.84 -1.62
CA ARG A 200 32.48 -51.23 -1.86
C ARG A 200 31.28 -52.14 -1.60
N GLN A 201 30.83 -52.89 -2.61
CA GLN A 201 29.80 -53.92 -2.43
C GLN A 201 30.36 -54.99 -1.48
N LEU A 202 29.74 -55.13 -0.31
CA LEU A 202 29.98 -56.26 0.58
C LEU A 202 29.26 -57.49 0.00
N HIS A 203 29.99 -58.30 -0.77
CA HIS A 203 29.55 -59.66 -1.08
C HIS A 203 29.56 -60.47 0.21
N ARG A 204 28.38 -60.73 0.78
CA ARG A 204 28.20 -61.80 1.74
C ARG A 204 28.00 -63.10 0.95
N HIS A 205 29.03 -63.93 0.91
CA HIS A 205 28.87 -65.33 0.53
C HIS A 205 28.07 -66.03 1.64
N HIS A 206 26.96 -66.67 1.27
CA HIS A 206 26.37 -67.74 2.07
C HIS A 206 27.05 -69.06 1.63
N PRO A 207 27.51 -69.90 2.57
CA PRO A 207 27.79 -71.30 2.28
C PRO A 207 26.48 -72.10 2.32
N ASP A 208 26.45 -73.19 1.55
CA ASP A 208 25.36 -74.17 1.48
C ASP A 208 25.05 -74.85 2.82
#